data_AF-A0A7S2LFG1-F1
#
_entry.id   AF-A0A7S2LFG1-F1
#
_cell.length_a   1.000
_cell.length_b   1.000
_cell.length_c   1.000
_cell.angle_alpha   90.00
_cell.angle_beta   90.00
_cell.angle_gamma   90.00
#
_symmetry.space_group_name_H-M   'P 1'
#
loop_
_entity.id
_entity.type
_entity.pdbx_description
1 polymer ?
#
loop_
_entity_poly.entity_id
_entity_poly.type
_entity_poly.pdbx_seq_one_letter_code
_entity_poly.pdbx_strand_id
1 'polypeptide(L)'
;AVVTPTETSPIVAKEVKTPKSVSWTSLHSQHLLVRSPIVFNPRDKVAAFDLDQTLANWNVPPGSWPSSIQQYELWNSNVIEKLRKLDKDGYKLVIFSNQGGVKGALHGK
;
A
#
# COMPACT_ATOMS: atom_id res chain seq x y z
N ALA A 1 -29.72 -3.69 -18.59
CA ALA A 1 -28.44 -3.23 -18.04
C ALA A 1 -27.47 -4.40 -18.08
N VAL A 2 -26.34 -4.27 -18.77
CA VAL A 2 -25.33 -5.33 -18.82
C VAL A 2 -24.53 -5.24 -17.54
N VAL A 3 -24.82 -6.13 -16.59
CA VAL A 3 -23.98 -6.30 -15.40
C VAL A 3 -22.79 -7.13 -15.84
N THR A 4 -21.66 -6.47 -16.13
CA THR A 4 -20.39 -7.18 -16.33
C THR A 4 -20.02 -7.85 -15.00
N PRO A 5 -19.68 -9.14 -15.00
CA PRO A 5 -19.15 -9.77 -13.80
C PRO A 5 -17.76 -9.18 -13.56
N THR A 6 -17.65 -8.24 -12.61
CA THR A 6 -16.35 -7.92 -12.02
C THR A 6 -15.80 -9.21 -11.46
N GLU A 7 -14.71 -9.73 -12.01
CA GLU A 7 -13.96 -10.85 -11.44
C GLU A 7 -13.79 -10.60 -9.94
N THR A 8 -14.46 -11.41 -9.14
CA THR A 8 -14.46 -11.32 -7.67
C THR A 8 -13.23 -11.98 -7.05
N SER A 9 -12.33 -12.51 -7.88
CA SER A 9 -11.11 -13.16 -7.44
C SER A 9 -10.19 -12.15 -6.75
N PRO A 10 -9.56 -12.53 -5.63
CA PRO A 10 -8.64 -11.67 -4.93
C PRO A 10 -7.44 -11.30 -5.82
N ILE A 11 -7.02 -10.04 -5.75
CA ILE A 11 -5.82 -9.57 -6.44
C ILE A 11 -4.63 -9.86 -5.53
N VAL A 12 -4.04 -11.04 -5.71
CA VAL A 12 -2.87 -11.51 -4.93
C VAL A 12 -1.62 -10.74 -5.34
N ALA A 13 -0.81 -10.36 -4.34
CA ALA A 13 0.42 -9.63 -4.56
C ALA A 13 1.46 -10.47 -5.32
N LYS A 14 2.24 -9.79 -6.15
CA LYS A 14 3.34 -10.36 -6.93
C LYS A 14 4.56 -9.46 -6.77
N GLU A 15 5.74 -10.03 -6.91
CA GLU A 15 6.95 -9.22 -6.95
C GLU A 15 6.92 -8.28 -8.16
N VAL A 16 7.23 -7.02 -7.90
CA VAL A 16 7.31 -5.97 -8.92
C VAL A 16 8.66 -5.29 -8.84
N LYS A 17 9.22 -4.91 -9.99
CA LYS A 17 10.46 -4.12 -10.02
C LYS A 17 10.19 -2.75 -9.42
N THR A 18 11.02 -2.35 -8.45
CA THR A 18 10.95 -1.01 -7.87
C THR A 18 11.23 0.04 -8.97
N PRO A 19 10.36 1.03 -9.16
CA PRO A 19 10.62 2.11 -10.11
C PRO A 19 11.89 2.88 -9.74
N LYS A 20 12.71 3.29 -10.71
CA LYS A 20 13.88 4.14 -10.45
C LYS A 20 13.50 5.56 -9.99
N SER A 21 12.25 5.95 -10.20
CA SER A 21 11.71 7.27 -9.91
C SER A 21 11.18 7.41 -8.48
N VAL A 22 11.42 6.44 -7.59
CA VAL A 22 11.05 6.53 -6.16
C VAL A 22 12.25 6.33 -5.26
N SER A 23 12.24 6.97 -4.10
CA SER A 23 13.28 6.83 -3.08
C SER A 23 12.65 6.55 -1.71
N TRP A 24 13.45 5.97 -0.83
CA TRP A 24 13.17 5.87 0.60
C TRP A 24 13.99 6.91 1.35
N THR A 25 13.39 7.52 2.36
CA THR A 25 14.07 8.43 3.28
C THR A 25 13.67 8.10 4.72
N SER A 26 14.65 8.08 5.60
CA SER A 26 14.47 7.91 7.04
C SER A 26 14.51 9.26 7.73
N LEU A 27 13.48 9.55 8.53
CA LEU A 27 13.32 10.81 9.26
C LEU A 27 13.16 10.53 10.76
N HIS A 28 13.32 11.58 11.57
CA HIS A 28 13.14 11.55 13.03
C HIS A 28 13.87 10.38 13.69
N SER A 29 15.20 10.31 13.56
CA SER A 29 16.02 9.24 14.16
C SER A 29 15.55 7.82 13.81
N GLN A 30 15.11 7.61 12.57
CA GLN A 30 14.61 6.32 12.06
C GLN A 30 13.25 5.88 12.64
N HIS A 31 12.47 6.83 13.18
CA HIS A 31 11.09 6.58 13.62
C HIS A 31 10.05 6.77 12.51
N LEU A 32 10.43 7.38 11.37
CA LEU A 32 9.55 7.58 10.23
C LEU A 32 10.25 7.20 8.93
N LEU A 33 9.67 6.26 8.18
CA LEU A 33 10.11 5.90 6.85
C LEU A 33 9.15 6.51 5.82
N VAL A 34 9.70 7.26 4.87
CA VAL A 34 8.93 7.89 3.80
C VAL A 34 9.37 7.32 2.46
N ARG A 35 8.43 6.78 1.69
CA ARG A 35 8.63 6.43 0.29
C ARG A 35 7.90 7.42 -0.60
N SER A 36 8.61 8.08 -1.49
CA SER A 36 8.02 9.08 -2.40
C SER A 36 8.69 9.08 -3.78
N PRO A 37 8.00 9.60 -4.81
CA PRO A 37 8.64 9.92 -6.07
C PRO A 37 9.81 10.90 -5.88
N ILE A 38 10.86 10.75 -6.67
CA ILE A 38 12.02 11.66 -6.71
C ILE A 38 11.58 13.05 -7.19
N VAL A 39 10.73 13.09 -8.23
CA VAL A 39 10.13 14.32 -8.72
C VAL A 39 8.81 14.55 -7.99
N PHE A 40 8.75 15.62 -7.22
CA PHE A 40 7.59 15.95 -6.41
C PHE A 40 6.46 16.55 -7.25
N ASN A 41 5.26 16.00 -7.12
CA ASN A 41 4.04 16.54 -7.72
C ASN A 41 3.02 16.86 -6.61
N PRO A 42 3.04 18.08 -6.04
CA PRO A 42 2.09 18.49 -5.00
C PRO A 42 0.67 18.58 -5.57
N ARG A 43 -0.33 18.41 -4.69
CA ARG A 43 -1.75 18.62 -4.99
C ARG A 43 -2.44 19.24 -3.78
N ASP A 44 -3.52 19.99 -4.02
CA ASP A 44 -4.23 20.76 -2.99
C ASP A 44 -5.09 19.89 -2.05
N LYS A 45 -5.34 18.63 -2.43
CA LYS A 45 -6.12 17.68 -1.63
C LYS A 45 -5.46 16.32 -1.58
N VAL A 46 -5.66 15.64 -0.46
CA VAL A 46 -5.05 14.34 -0.14
C VAL A 46 -6.15 13.31 0.07
N ALA A 47 -6.01 12.14 -0.54
CA ALA A 47 -6.74 10.94 -0.17
C ALA A 47 -5.75 10.02 0.56
N ALA A 48 -5.88 9.95 1.89
CA ALA A 48 -5.00 9.19 2.75
C ALA A 48 -5.66 7.88 3.19
N PHE A 49 -4.89 6.81 3.23
CA PHE A 49 -5.36 5.47 3.59
C PHE A 49 -4.42 4.82 4.60
N ASP A 50 -4.98 4.01 5.48
CA ASP A 50 -4.23 2.95 6.14
C ASP A 50 -3.88 1.83 5.13
N LEU A 51 -2.92 0.96 5.46
CA LEU A 51 -2.51 -0.14 4.60
C LEU A 51 -3.23 -1.44 4.97
N ASP A 52 -2.90 -2.00 6.13
CA ASP A 52 -3.33 -3.32 6.57
C ASP A 52 -4.82 -3.29 6.93
N GLN A 53 -5.59 -4.27 6.47
CA GLN A 53 -7.05 -4.34 6.61
C GLN A 53 -7.82 -3.15 6.01
N THR A 54 -7.18 -2.31 5.18
CA THR A 54 -7.80 -1.19 4.46
C THR A 54 -7.57 -1.27 2.95
N LEU A 55 -6.30 -1.25 2.51
CA LEU A 55 -5.94 -1.43 1.10
C LEU A 55 -5.54 -2.87 0.80
N ALA A 56 -4.90 -3.54 1.76
CA ALA A 56 -4.48 -4.92 1.67
C ALA A 56 -5.08 -5.77 2.80
N ASN A 57 -5.39 -7.02 2.49
CA ASN A 57 -5.70 -8.08 3.45
C ASN A 57 -4.56 -9.11 3.45
N TRP A 58 -4.58 -9.96 4.48
CA TRP A 58 -3.72 -11.13 4.54
C TRP A 58 -4.55 -12.41 4.41
N ASN A 59 -4.15 -13.29 3.51
CA ASN A 59 -4.69 -14.63 3.37
C ASN A 59 -3.85 -15.60 4.23
N VAL A 60 -4.03 -15.51 5.55
CA VAL A 60 -3.36 -16.33 6.57
C VAL A 60 -4.36 -16.79 7.64
N PRO A 61 -4.07 -17.87 8.40
CA PRO A 61 -4.94 -18.29 9.51
C PRO A 61 -5.12 -17.19 10.57
N PRO A 62 -6.26 -17.15 11.28
CA PRO A 62 -6.49 -16.20 12.37
C PRO A 62 -5.36 -16.19 13.40
N GLY A 63 -4.92 -15.01 13.82
CA GLY A 63 -3.82 -14.83 14.77
C GLY A 63 -2.42 -15.02 14.17
N SER A 64 -2.30 -15.28 12.88
CA SER A 64 -1.02 -15.33 12.16
C SER A 64 -0.69 -13.99 11.50
N TRP A 65 0.60 -13.80 11.21
CA TRP A 65 1.10 -12.65 10.46
C TRP A 65 1.67 -13.12 9.11
N PRO A 66 1.52 -12.33 8.04
CA PRO A 66 2.08 -12.68 6.74
C PRO A 66 3.62 -12.67 6.79
N SER A 67 4.21 -13.76 6.30
CA SER A 67 5.65 -13.99 6.18
C SER A 67 6.14 -14.01 4.72
N SER A 68 5.24 -14.00 3.73
CA SER A 68 5.59 -13.93 2.30
C SER A 68 4.65 -13.01 1.53
N ILE A 69 5.10 -12.49 0.38
CA ILE A 69 4.31 -11.56 -0.44
C ILE A 69 3.03 -12.21 -0.99
N GLN A 70 3.04 -13.52 -1.26
CA GLN A 70 1.88 -14.25 -1.79
C GLN A 70 0.74 -14.37 -0.78
N GLN A 71 0.98 -14.08 0.50
CA GLN A 71 -0.05 -14.04 1.54
C GLN A 71 -0.78 -12.70 1.57
N TYR A 72 -0.34 -11.70 0.80
CA TYR A 72 -1.05 -10.43 0.68
C TYR A 72 -1.98 -10.44 -0.54
N GLU A 73 -3.14 -9.82 -0.37
CA GLU A 73 -4.08 -9.53 -1.44
C GLU A 73 -4.67 -8.14 -1.27
N LEU A 74 -5.18 -7.52 -2.34
CA LEU A 74 -5.95 -6.29 -2.18
C LEU A 74 -7.26 -6.58 -1.45
N TRP A 75 -7.67 -5.63 -0.60
CA TRP A 75 -8.90 -5.74 0.21
C TRP A 75 -10.15 -6.05 -0.63
N ASN A 76 -10.21 -5.52 -1.85
CA ASN A 76 -11.28 -5.77 -2.82
C ASN A 76 -10.76 -5.53 -4.25
N SER A 77 -11.33 -6.22 -5.24
CA SER A 77 -10.95 -6.03 -6.66
C SER A 77 -11.15 -4.59 -7.16
N ASN A 78 -12.04 -3.82 -6.55
CA ASN A 78 -12.30 -2.42 -6.90
C ASN A 78 -11.29 -1.41 -6.32
N VAL A 79 -10.35 -1.84 -5.46
CA VAL A 79 -9.37 -0.92 -4.83
C VAL A 79 -8.58 -0.16 -5.90
N ILE A 80 -8.10 -0.86 -6.93
CA ILE A 80 -7.31 -0.25 -8.01
C ILE A 80 -8.10 0.83 -8.75
N GLU A 81 -9.36 0.54 -9.08
CA GLU A 81 -10.22 1.49 -9.80
C GLU A 81 -10.46 2.75 -8.97
N LYS A 82 -10.77 2.59 -7.67
CA LYS A 82 -11.00 3.72 -6.76
C LYS A 82 -9.76 4.60 -6.60
N LEU A 83 -8.58 4.01 -6.43
CA LEU A 83 -7.33 4.76 -6.34
C LEU A 83 -7.03 5.54 -7.63
N ARG A 84 -7.24 4.93 -8.81
CA ARG A 84 -7.08 5.61 -10.11
C ARG A 84 -8.07 6.76 -10.28
N LYS A 85 -9.32 6.58 -9.83
CA LYS A 85 -10.33 7.64 -9.88
C LYS A 85 -9.92 8.83 -9.00
N LEU A 86 -9.50 8.59 -7.76
CA LEU A 86 -9.03 9.64 -6.86
C LEU A 86 -7.82 10.40 -7.43
N ASP A 87 -6.88 9.69 -8.04
CA ASP A 87 -5.77 10.31 -8.73
C ASP A 87 -6.24 11.23 -9.89
N LYS A 88 -7.16 10.74 -10.74
CA LYS A 88 -7.75 11.56 -11.83
C LYS A 88 -8.54 12.76 -11.30
N ASP A 89 -9.22 12.60 -10.18
CA ASP A 89 -10.01 13.64 -9.54
C ASP A 89 -9.11 14.68 -8.82
N GLY A 90 -7.78 14.55 -8.89
CA GLY A 90 -6.81 15.52 -8.38
C GLY A 90 -6.39 15.32 -6.93
N TYR A 91 -6.64 14.15 -6.34
CA TYR A 91 -6.14 13.82 -5.00
C TYR A 91 -4.73 13.28 -5.04
N LYS A 92 -3.86 13.74 -4.15
CA LYS A 92 -2.60 13.05 -3.89
C LYS A 92 -2.89 11.82 -3.04
N LEU A 93 -2.52 10.65 -3.54
CA LEU A 93 -2.66 9.40 -2.80
C LEU A 93 -1.53 9.31 -1.77
N VAL A 94 -1.88 9.07 -0.51
CA VAL A 94 -0.93 8.92 0.59
C VAL A 94 -1.32 7.69 1.40
N ILE A 95 -0.32 6.92 1.84
CA ILE A 95 -0.52 5.79 2.75
C ILE A 95 0.17 6.13 4.06
N PHE A 96 -0.55 6.00 5.17
CA PHE A 96 0.01 6.04 6.52
C PHE A 96 -0.15 4.66 7.13
N SER A 97 0.95 4.05 7.56
CA SER A 97 0.91 2.69 8.11
C SER A 97 1.85 2.56 9.30
N ASN A 98 1.35 1.94 10.37
CA ASN A 98 2.09 1.74 11.62
C ASN A 98 2.85 0.42 11.58
N GLN A 99 4.12 0.46 11.17
CA GLN A 99 4.95 -0.74 11.01
C GLN A 99 5.89 -0.95 12.21
N GLY A 100 5.32 -1.16 13.40
CA GLY A 100 6.06 -1.23 14.67
C GLY A 100 7.15 -2.32 14.74
N GLY A 101 7.00 -3.39 13.96
CA GLY A 101 8.00 -4.48 13.88
C GLY A 101 9.30 -4.10 13.17
N VAL A 102 9.30 -3.05 12.33
CA VAL A 102 10.46 -2.68 11.49
C VAL A 102 11.67 -2.28 12.33
N LYS A 103 11.48 -1.60 13.47
CA LYS A 103 12.58 -1.19 14.35
C LYS A 103 13.37 -2.40 14.86
N GLY A 104 12.67 -3.47 15.26
CA GLY A 104 13.29 -4.71 15.73
C GLY A 104 13.99 -5.47 14.60
N ALA A 105 13.44 -5.43 13.39
CA ALA A 105 14.06 -6.06 12.22
C ALA A 105 15.39 -5.39 11.81
N LEU A 106 15.49 -4.06 11.95
CA LEU A 106 16.69 -3.30 11.56
C LEU A 106 17.86 -3.43 12.55
N HIS A 107 17.58 -3.50 13.85
CA HIS A 107 18.63 -3.50 14.88
C HIS A 107 19.01 -4.90 15.39
N GLY A 108 18.32 -5.94 14.91
CA GLY A 108 18.38 -7.27 15.54
C GLY A 108 17.64 -7.29 16.88
N LYS A 109 17.31 -8.50 17.35
CA LYS A 109 16.86 -8.70 18.73
C LYS A 109 18.04 -8.60 19.69
#